data_AF-A0A7G5ZR58-F1
#
_entry.id   AF-A0A7G5ZR58-F1
#
_cell.length_a   1.000
_cell.length_b   1.000
_cell.length_c   1.000
_cell.angle_alpha   90.00
_cell.angle_beta   90.00
_cell.angle_gamma   90.00
#
_symmetry.space_group_name_H-M   'P 1'
#
loop_
_entity.id
_entity.type
_entity.pdbx_description
1 polymer ?
#
loop_
_entity_poly.entity_id
_entity_poly.type
_entity_poly.pdbx_seq_one_letter_code
_entity_poly.pdbx_strand_id
1 'polypeptide(L)' 'MTDDSESPSPRQRVVRVPGSRRARLTPVPGSDPEPEASSGDESTLTVPPHRPKGPKGPNDDQLLQDVPPHY' A
#
# COMPACT_ATOMS: atom_id res chain seq x y z
N MET A 1 35.92 -9.09 19.39
CA MET A 1 35.18 -7.90 18.91
C MET A 1 35.83 -7.53 17.59
N THR A 2 35.34 -8.09 16.49
CA THR A 2 35.91 -7.85 15.16
C THR A 2 35.14 -6.69 14.56
N ASP A 3 35.83 -5.56 14.35
CA ASP A 3 35.29 -4.38 13.68
C ASP A 3 35.42 -4.64 12.17
N ASP A 4 34.32 -5.11 11.56
CA ASP A 4 34.24 -5.33 10.12
C ASP A 4 34.32 -3.95 9.43
N SER A 5 35.48 -3.69 8.84
CA SER A 5 35.80 -2.42 8.21
C SER A 5 35.07 -2.31 6.87
N GLU A 6 33.80 -1.96 6.92
CA GLU A 6 33.01 -1.70 5.73
C GLU A 6 33.53 -0.44 5.05
N SER A 7 34.19 -0.63 3.89
CA SER A 7 34.60 0.44 2.99
C SER A 7 33.43 1.44 2.78
N PRO A 8 33.67 2.76 2.79
CA PRO A 8 32.58 3.74 2.80
C PRO A 8 31.83 3.70 1.46
N SER A 9 30.76 2.92 1.41
CA SER A 9 29.83 2.92 0.28
C SER A 9 29.27 4.33 0.08
N PRO A 10 29.14 4.80 -1.17
CA PRO A 10 28.64 6.15 -1.44
C PRO A 10 27.24 6.32 -0.85
N ARG A 11 27.02 7.43 -0.13
CA ARG A 11 25.74 7.72 0.52
C ARG A 11 24.64 7.90 -0.52
N GLN A 12 23.43 7.42 -0.20
CA GLN A 12 22.24 7.62 -1.02
C GLN A 12 21.90 9.12 -1.14
N ARG A 13 21.57 9.58 -2.36
CA ARG A 13 21.30 10.99 -2.62
C ARG A 13 19.85 11.35 -2.25
N VAL A 14 19.68 12.55 -1.70
CA VAL A 14 18.38 13.11 -1.31
C VAL A 14 18.02 14.24 -2.29
N VAL A 15 16.86 14.15 -2.94
CA VAL A 15 16.37 15.13 -3.91
C VAL A 15 15.19 15.90 -3.33
N ARG A 16 15.27 17.24 -3.34
CA ARG A 16 14.15 18.12 -2.99
C ARG A 16 13.14 18.13 -4.13
N VAL A 17 11.87 17.91 -3.80
CA VAL A 17 10.77 17.97 -4.77
C VAL A 17 10.04 19.30 -4.62
N PRO A 18 9.94 20.13 -5.68
CA PRO A 18 9.20 21.37 -5.65
C PRO A 18 7.76 21.16 -5.18
N GLY A 19 7.26 22.00 -4.26
CA GLY A 19 5.90 21.89 -3.71
C GLY A 19 5.67 20.75 -2.70
N SER A 20 6.63 19.83 -2.53
CA SER A 20 6.56 18.80 -1.50
C SER A 20 7.25 19.25 -0.22
N ARG A 21 6.62 18.98 0.92
CA ARG A 21 7.28 19.14 2.23
C ARG A 21 8.37 18.10 2.47
N ARG A 22 8.28 16.94 1.82
CA ARG A 22 9.20 15.81 1.98
C ARG A 22 10.16 15.72 0.80
N ALA A 23 11.44 15.55 1.10
CA ALA A 23 12.43 15.18 0.09
C ALA A 23 12.26 13.69 -0.29
N ARG A 24 12.69 13.33 -1.50
CA ARG A 24 12.71 11.95 -2.00
C ARG A 24 14.12 11.39 -1.98
N LEU A 25 14.24 10.08 -1.74
CA LEU A 25 15.50 9.34 -1.86
C LEU A 25 15.67 8.87 -3.31
N THR A 26 16.88 8.94 -3.84
CA THR A 26 17.19 8.29 -5.12
C THR A 26 17.21 6.78 -4.93
N PRO A 27 16.68 5.97 -5.86
CA PRO A 27 16.81 4.52 -5.80
C PRO A 27 18.26 4.09 -5.62
N VAL A 28 18.46 2.99 -4.89
CA VAL A 28 19.79 2.39 -4.75
C VAL A 28 20.15 1.73 -6.09
N PRO A 29 21.40 1.82 -6.57
CA PRO A 29 21.80 1.13 -7.79
C PRO A 29 21.51 -0.38 -7.68
N GLY A 30 20.80 -0.93 -8.67
CA GLY A 30 20.41 -2.35 -8.71
C GLY A 30 19.14 -2.71 -7.92
N SER A 31 18.48 -1.77 -7.25
CA SER A 31 17.14 -1.99 -6.67
C SER A 31 16.03 -1.64 -7.65
N ASP A 32 14.92 -2.38 -7.61
CA ASP A 32 13.67 -2.00 -8.26
C ASP A 32 12.92 -0.96 -7.40
N PRO A 33 12.69 0.27 -7.90
CA PRO A 33 11.94 1.29 -7.17
C PRO A 33 10.43 1.22 -7.40
N GLU A 34 9.96 0.39 -8.33
CA GLU A 34 8.52 0.28 -8.61
C GLU A 34 7.82 -0.39 -7.42
N PRO A 35 6.64 0.12 -7.01
CA PRO A 35 5.85 -0.58 -6.02
C PRO A 35 5.43 -1.94 -6.60
N GLU A 36 5.51 -2.99 -5.78
CA GLU A 36 4.89 -4.26 -6.11
C GLU A 36 3.42 -4.03 -6.48
N ALA A 37 3.02 -4.55 -7.64
CA ALA A 37 1.63 -4.47 -8.07
C ALA A 37 0.75 -5.08 -6.97
N SER A 38 -0.27 -4.35 -6.53
CA SER A 38 -1.23 -4.89 -5.58
C SER A 38 -1.82 -6.17 -6.18
N SER A 39 -1.72 -7.29 -5.48
CA SER A 39 -2.28 -8.58 -5.89
C SER A 39 -3.83 -8.61 -5.93
N GLY A 40 -4.45 -7.44 -5.81
CA GLY A 40 -5.88 -7.23 -5.87
C GLY A 40 -6.19 -6.13 -6.87
N ASP A 41 -6.95 -6.50 -7.88
CA ASP A 41 -7.78 -5.67 -8.75
C ASP A 41 -7.85 -4.18 -8.33
N GLU A 42 -7.20 -3.33 -9.13
CA GLU A 42 -7.51 -1.90 -9.25
C GLU A 42 -8.96 -1.67 -9.78
N SER A 43 -9.76 -2.73 -9.98
CA SER A 43 -11.21 -2.66 -10.25
C SER A 43 -12.08 -2.68 -8.98
N THR A 44 -11.50 -2.69 -7.77
CA THR A 44 -12.27 -2.72 -6.51
C THR A 44 -13.06 -1.44 -6.21
N LEU A 45 -12.92 -0.37 -7.01
CA LEU A 45 -13.88 0.74 -7.00
C LEU A 45 -15.30 0.32 -7.46
N THR A 46 -15.49 -0.91 -7.94
CA THR A 46 -16.82 -1.50 -8.23
C THR A 46 -16.81 -3.01 -7.97
N VAL A 47 -16.35 -3.48 -6.80
CA VAL A 47 -16.66 -4.85 -6.39
C VAL A 47 -18.08 -4.86 -5.80
N PRO A 48 -19.05 -5.59 -6.39
CA PRO A 48 -20.36 -5.75 -5.77
C PRO A 48 -20.17 -6.43 -4.40
N PRO A 49 -20.97 -6.05 -3.38
CA PRO A 49 -20.76 -6.54 -2.02
C PRO A 49 -20.75 -8.07 -2.00
N HIS A 50 -19.63 -8.63 -1.55
CA HIS A 50 -19.44 -10.07 -1.46
C HIS A 50 -20.47 -10.64 -0.48
N ARG A 51 -21.50 -11.33 -0.99
CA ARG A 51 -22.49 -11.97 -0.13
C ARG A 51 -21.81 -13.03 0.74
N PRO A 52 -22.07 -13.06 2.06
CA PRO A 52 -21.52 -14.08 2.93
C PRO A 52 -21.95 -15.46 2.43
N LYS A 53 -20.98 -16.38 2.28
CA LYS A 53 -21.23 -17.79 1.98
C LYS A 53 -21.38 -18.53 3.30
N GLY A 54 -22.62 -18.69 3.76
CA GLY A 54 -22.97 -19.37 5.01
C GLY A 54 -24.47 -19.28 5.30
N PRO A 55 -24.98 -20.00 6.32
CA PRO A 55 -26.35 -19.84 6.77
C PRO A 55 -26.58 -18.40 7.24
N LYS A 56 -27.67 -17.78 6.78
CA LYS A 56 -28.03 -16.42 7.18
C LYS A 56 -28.33 -16.35 8.68
N GLY A 57 -27.70 -15.43 9.38
CA GLY A 57 -28.06 -15.04 10.73
C GLY A 57 -29.34 -14.20 10.77
N PRO A 58 -30.03 -14.12 11.92
CA PRO A 58 -31.27 -13.36 12.07
C PRO A 58 -31.13 -11.84 11.83
N ASN A 59 -29.91 -11.31 11.84
CA ASN A 59 -29.62 -9.88 11.67
C ASN A 59 -28.98 -9.53 10.32
N ASP A 60 -28.71 -10.52 9.46
CA ASP A 60 -27.92 -10.30 8.24
C ASP A 60 -28.63 -9.37 7.25
N ASP A 61 -29.96 -9.50 7.15
CA ASP A 61 -30.75 -8.67 6.24
C ASP A 61 -30.79 -7.20 6.69
N GLN A 62 -30.72 -6.89 7.99
CA GLN A 62 -30.65 -5.51 8.48
C GLN A 62 -29.27 -4.90 8.21
N LEU A 63 -28.21 -5.64 8.53
CA LEU A 63 -26.83 -5.20 8.33
C LEU A 63 -26.49 -4.94 6.86
N LEU A 64 -27.06 -5.72 5.92
CA LEU A 64 -26.87 -5.51 4.48
C LEU A 64 -27.56 -4.25 3.93
N GLN A 65 -28.57 -3.73 4.63
CA GLN A 65 -29.28 -2.52 4.23
C GLN A 65 -28.72 -1.25 4.89
N ASP A 66 -27.94 -1.41 5.97
CA ASP A 66 -27.30 -0.31 6.69
C ASP A 66 -26.04 0.18 5.94
N VAL A 67 -26.26 0.73 4.74
CA VAL A 67 -25.21 1.28 3.88
C VAL A 67 -25.18 2.80 4.05
N PRO A 68 -24.06 3.39 4.48
CA PRO A 68 -23.97 4.84 4.64
C PRO A 68 -24.07 5.56 3.27
N PRO A 69 -24.66 6.76 3.23
CA PRO A 69 -25.17 7.36 1.98
C PRO A 69 -24.09 7.74 0.94
N HIS A 70 -22.80 7.76 1.28
CA HIS A 70 -21.75 8.31 0.43
C HIS A 70 -20.37 7.58 0.51
N TYR A 71 -20.35 6.25 0.56
CA TYR A 71 -19.09 5.51 0.31
C TYR A 71 -18.81 5.34 -1.18
#